data_AF-A0A1B6JH50-F1
#
_entry.id   AF-A0A1B6JH50-F1
#
_cell.length_a   1.000
_cell.length_b   1.000
_cell.length_c   1.000
_cell.angle_alpha   90.00
_cell.angle_beta   90.00
_cell.angle_gamma   90.00
#
_symmetry.space_group_name_H-M   'P 1'
#
loop_
_entity.id
_entity.type
_entity.pdbx_description
1 polymer ?
#
loop_
_entity_poly.entity_id
_entity_poly.type
_entity_poly.pdbx_seq_one_letter_code
_entity_poly.pdbx_strand_id
1 'polypeptide(L)'
;GLYAVSLHLLTTGNISQSLQLLKGGVNEAPVLVDLNKDGTEDIVAISEDRVTAIDGITLEQIWNTTSTSLFGKLQLLNSPTLAYFNDDDVPDILFTHMVGTTYPEYFFAQTTVVDGRTGAPLLDQPMTSSAYVETPGLTLSVSGQGNDFFLYWVAVCVGHEETQQRFAFVN
;
A
#
# COMPACT_ATOMS: atom_id res chain seq x y z
N GLY A 1 6.79 13.07 6.53
CA GLY A 1 7.88 12.11 6.31
C GLY A 1 7.82 11.03 7.36
N LEU A 2 8.44 9.89 7.09
CA LEU A 2 8.57 8.80 8.05
C LEU A 2 9.90 8.95 8.80
N TYR A 3 9.88 8.80 10.12
CA TYR A 3 11.05 8.94 10.98
C TYR A 3 11.16 7.76 11.94
N ALA A 4 12.37 7.28 12.17
CA ALA A 4 12.71 6.31 13.19
C ALA A 4 13.43 7.00 14.35
N VAL A 5 13.08 6.64 15.58
CA VAL A 5 13.73 7.13 16.79
C VAL A 5 13.76 6.00 17.81
N SER A 6 14.87 5.87 18.55
CA SER A 6 14.93 4.87 19.61
C SER A 6 13.90 5.18 20.70
N LEU A 7 13.31 4.13 21.28
CA LEU A 7 12.31 4.28 22.33
C LEU A 7 12.84 5.11 23.51
N HIS A 8 14.11 4.93 23.88
CA HIS A 8 14.73 5.73 24.94
C HIS A 8 14.73 7.23 24.62
N LEU A 9 15.11 7.61 23.40
CA LEU A 9 15.10 9.02 22.97
C LEU A 9 13.69 9.58 22.89
N LEU A 10 12.72 8.77 22.44
CA LEU A 10 11.31 9.14 22.44
C LEU A 10 10.78 9.41 23.86
N THR A 11 11.05 8.51 24.81
CA THR A 11 10.59 8.65 26.21
C THR A 11 11.23 9.81 26.96
N THR A 12 12.42 10.25 26.53
CA THR A 12 13.13 11.39 27.11
C THR A 12 12.86 12.71 26.36
N GLY A 13 12.00 12.69 25.33
CA GLY A 13 11.67 13.87 24.52
C GLY A 13 12.78 14.34 23.57
N ASN A 14 13.84 13.55 23.39
CA ASN A 14 15.01 13.90 22.57
C ASN A 14 14.83 13.43 21.11
N ILE A 15 13.76 13.88 20.47
CA ILE A 15 13.38 13.47 19.09
C ILE A 15 14.20 14.14 17.98
N SER A 16 15.06 15.11 18.32
CA SER A 16 15.96 15.75 17.35
C SER A 16 16.99 14.80 16.75
N GLN A 17 17.21 13.65 17.39
CA GLN A 17 18.08 12.57 16.93
C GLN A 17 17.35 11.53 16.08
N SER A 18 16.12 11.80 15.63
CA SER A 18 15.39 10.90 14.74
C SER A 18 16.07 10.76 13.38
N LEU A 19 16.12 9.54 12.84
CA LEU A 19 16.51 9.27 11.47
C LEU A 19 15.30 9.43 10.55
N GLN A 20 15.43 10.23 9.48
CA GLN A 20 14.39 10.31 8.46
C GLN A 20 14.51 9.12 7.50
N LEU A 21 13.49 8.26 7.48
CA LEU A 21 13.42 7.11 6.57
C LEU A 21 12.81 7.50 5.22
N LEU A 22 11.72 8.28 5.23
CA LEU A 22 11.05 8.74 4.00
C LEU A 22 10.84 10.25 4.00
N LYS A 23 11.10 10.85 2.84
CA LYS A 23 10.72 12.22 2.50
C LYS A 23 9.31 12.21 1.89
N GLY A 24 8.58 13.31 2.02
CA GLY A 24 7.19 13.40 1.55
C GLY A 24 6.15 13.11 2.63
N GLY A 25 4.87 13.22 2.26
CA GLY A 25 3.74 12.91 3.13
C GLY A 25 3.55 11.40 3.26
N VAL A 26 3.58 10.89 4.49
CA VAL A 26 3.13 9.52 4.78
C VAL A 26 1.63 9.64 4.99
N ASN A 27 0.86 9.11 4.04
CA ASN A 27 -0.58 9.31 4.01
C ASN A 27 -1.29 8.42 5.04
N GLU A 28 -0.74 7.23 5.28
CA GLU A 28 -1.38 6.15 6.04
C GLU A 28 -0.37 5.43 6.93
N ALA A 29 -0.89 4.66 7.89
CA ALA A 29 -0.04 3.93 8.83
C ALA A 29 0.86 2.91 8.10
N PRO A 30 2.17 2.87 8.41
CA PRO A 30 3.03 1.79 7.93
C PRO A 30 2.65 0.46 8.59
N VAL A 31 3.00 -0.64 7.93
CA VAL A 31 2.87 -2.00 8.47
C VAL A 31 4.25 -2.62 8.68
N LEU A 32 4.31 -3.60 9.58
CA LEU A 32 5.53 -4.33 9.92
C LEU A 32 5.43 -5.77 9.43
N VAL A 33 6.46 -6.25 8.72
CA VAL A 33 6.51 -7.61 8.15
C VAL A 33 7.95 -7.99 7.81
N ASP A 34 8.36 -9.22 8.12
CA ASP A 34 9.68 -9.73 7.75
C ASP A 34 9.71 -10.14 6.26
N LEU A 35 10.29 -9.28 5.40
CA LEU A 35 10.36 -9.48 3.95
C LEU A 35 11.66 -10.14 3.51
N ASN A 36 12.75 -9.88 4.25
CA ASN A 36 14.08 -10.38 3.95
C ASN A 36 14.40 -11.74 4.64
N LYS A 37 13.53 -12.20 5.55
CA LYS A 37 13.62 -13.45 6.34
C LYS A 37 14.78 -13.48 7.33
N ASP A 38 15.18 -12.33 7.86
CA ASP A 38 16.22 -12.23 8.88
C ASP A 38 15.69 -12.40 10.32
N GLY A 39 14.36 -12.50 10.49
CA GLY A 39 13.69 -12.67 11.77
C GLY A 39 13.34 -11.36 12.48
N THR A 40 13.57 -10.20 11.84
CA THR A 40 13.12 -8.88 12.29
C THR A 40 12.08 -8.35 11.31
N GLU A 41 11.02 -7.72 11.81
CA GLU A 41 10.04 -7.10 10.92
C GLU A 41 10.60 -5.87 10.19
N ASP A 42 10.47 -5.86 8.87
CA ASP A 42 10.72 -4.72 8.01
C ASP A 42 9.53 -3.75 8.02
N ILE A 43 9.75 -2.53 7.56
CA ILE A 43 8.75 -1.47 7.52
C ILE A 43 8.25 -1.31 6.08
N VAL A 44 6.97 -1.53 5.85
CA VAL A 44 6.30 -1.16 4.59
C VAL A 44 5.51 0.11 4.81
N ALA A 45 5.86 1.15 4.08
CA ALA A 45 5.24 2.46 4.20
C ALA A 45 4.75 2.98 2.86
N ILE A 46 3.63 3.69 2.92
CA ILE A 46 3.03 4.39 1.78
C ILE A 46 3.31 5.88 1.89
N SER A 47 3.83 6.46 0.81
CA SER A 47 4.09 7.88 0.69
C SER A 47 3.75 8.36 -0.71
N GLU A 48 2.81 9.30 -0.82
CA GLU A 48 2.35 9.86 -2.11
C GLU A 48 1.82 8.77 -3.08
N ASP A 49 2.63 8.38 -4.07
CA ASP A 49 2.35 7.37 -5.10
C ASP A 49 3.25 6.13 -4.97
N ARG A 50 3.98 6.01 -3.86
CA ARG A 50 4.99 4.97 -3.62
C ARG A 50 4.65 4.07 -2.46
N VAL A 51 4.85 2.78 -2.68
CA VAL A 51 5.02 1.78 -1.61
C VAL A 51 6.51 1.52 -1.47
N THR A 52 7.04 1.63 -0.26
CA THR A 52 8.46 1.45 0.02
C THR A 52 8.64 0.45 1.15
N ALA A 53 9.49 -0.55 0.92
CA ALA A 53 9.97 -1.47 1.95
C ALA A 53 11.33 -1.00 2.46
N ILE A 54 11.47 -0.96 3.78
CA ILE A 54 12.66 -0.52 4.51
C ILE A 54 13.03 -1.60 5.50
N ASP A 55 14.29 -2.00 5.49
CA ASP A 55 14.83 -3.06 6.32
C ASP A 55 14.74 -2.68 7.82
N GLY A 56 14.23 -3.59 8.64
CA GLY A 56 13.96 -3.35 10.06
C GLY A 56 15.22 -3.17 10.91
N ILE A 57 16.34 -3.75 10.48
CA ILE A 57 17.61 -3.73 11.21
C ILE A 57 18.48 -2.54 10.79
N THR A 58 18.70 -2.42 9.47
CA THR A 58 19.61 -1.43 8.88
C THR A 58 18.93 -0.10 8.62
N LEU A 59 17.59 -0.07 8.56
CA LEU A 59 16.79 1.09 8.17
C LEU A 59 17.09 1.58 6.74
N GLU A 60 17.69 0.72 5.91
CA GLU A 60 17.95 0.98 4.50
C GLU A 60 16.76 0.53 3.63
N GLN A 61 16.56 1.18 2.49
CA GLN A 61 15.48 0.79 1.58
C GLN A 61 15.79 -0.56 0.92
N ILE A 62 14.89 -1.54 1.06
CA ILE A 62 14.97 -2.83 0.37
C ILE A 62 14.56 -2.63 -1.09
N TRP A 63 13.34 -2.14 -1.31
CA TRP A 63 12.80 -1.82 -2.62
C TRP A 63 11.76 -0.69 -2.51
N ASN A 64 11.42 -0.10 -3.65
CA ASN A 64 10.25 0.75 -3.77
C ASN A 64 9.57 0.47 -5.10
N THR A 65 8.28 0.76 -5.15
CA THR A 65 7.49 0.65 -6.37
C THR A 65 6.61 1.88 -6.52
N THR A 66 6.55 2.36 -7.76
CA THR A 66 5.66 3.41 -8.23
C THR A 66 4.77 2.80 -9.29
N SER A 67 3.47 3.04 -9.22
CA SER A 67 2.60 2.78 -10.36
C SER A 67 2.51 4.01 -11.26
N THR A 68 2.04 3.83 -12.50
CA THR A 68 1.75 4.91 -13.43
C THR A 68 0.34 4.78 -13.98
N SER A 69 -0.31 5.88 -14.31
CA SER A 69 -1.63 5.90 -14.93
C SER A 69 -1.67 6.89 -16.09
N LEU A 70 -2.31 6.48 -17.19
CA LEU A 70 -2.56 7.37 -18.34
C LEU A 70 -3.68 8.37 -18.08
N PHE A 71 -4.45 8.18 -17.01
CA PHE A 71 -5.67 8.92 -16.72
C PHE A 71 -5.50 9.97 -15.62
N GLY A 72 -4.33 10.04 -14.98
CA GLY A 72 -4.09 11.02 -13.93
C GLY A 72 -2.94 10.66 -12.99
N LYS A 73 -2.78 11.46 -11.95
CA LYS A 73 -1.91 11.17 -10.82
C LYS A 73 -2.51 10.05 -9.98
N LEU A 74 -1.62 9.26 -9.41
CA LEU A 74 -1.95 8.21 -8.46
C LEU A 74 -1.74 8.75 -7.05
N GLN A 75 -2.64 8.39 -6.14
CA GLN A 75 -2.48 8.64 -4.72
C GLN A 75 -2.83 7.39 -3.94
N LEU A 76 -1.97 7.05 -3.00
CA LEU A 76 -2.20 5.94 -2.10
C LEU A 76 -2.75 6.49 -0.79
N LEU A 77 -3.99 6.13 -0.48
CA LEU A 77 -4.75 6.66 0.65
C LEU A 77 -5.32 5.56 1.55
N ASN A 78 -4.82 4.34 1.42
CA ASN A 78 -5.16 3.24 2.29
C ASN A 78 -3.89 2.63 2.89
N SER A 79 -4.00 2.14 4.12
CA SER A 79 -2.91 1.37 4.73
C SER A 79 -2.63 0.09 3.92
N PRO A 80 -1.37 -0.35 3.77
CA PRO A 80 -1.03 -1.58 3.06
C PRO A 80 -1.70 -2.81 3.71
N THR A 81 -2.08 -3.79 2.90
CA THR A 81 -2.68 -5.05 3.37
C THR A 81 -1.74 -6.21 3.09
N LEU A 82 -1.37 -6.97 4.13
CA LEU A 82 -0.38 -8.04 4.05
C LEU A 82 -1.03 -9.43 3.96
N ALA A 83 -0.54 -10.27 3.05
CA ALA A 83 -0.94 -11.68 2.91
C ALA A 83 0.00 -12.44 1.98
N TYR A 84 -0.01 -13.77 2.02
CA TYR A 84 0.63 -14.61 1.01
C TYR A 84 -0.28 -14.69 -0.23
N PHE A 85 -0.09 -13.79 -1.20
CA PHE A 85 -0.93 -13.71 -2.39
C PHE A 85 -0.43 -14.61 -3.52
N ASN A 86 0.77 -15.19 -3.39
CA ASN A 86 1.35 -16.17 -4.30
C ASN A 86 1.89 -17.40 -3.53
N ASP A 87 2.50 -18.35 -4.25
CA ASP A 87 3.02 -19.62 -3.71
C ASP A 87 4.45 -19.49 -3.13
N ASP A 88 4.80 -18.34 -2.57
CA ASP A 88 6.07 -18.13 -1.88
C ASP A 88 5.90 -18.07 -0.36
N ASP A 89 7.01 -17.83 0.34
CA ASP A 89 7.06 -17.82 1.79
C ASP A 89 7.27 -16.42 2.39
N VAL A 90 7.04 -15.35 1.63
CA VAL A 90 7.12 -13.94 2.04
C VAL A 90 5.75 -13.28 1.85
N PRO A 91 5.20 -12.57 2.85
CA PRO A 91 3.94 -11.86 2.65
C PRO A 91 4.08 -10.74 1.60
N ASP A 92 3.13 -10.73 0.67
CA ASP A 92 2.94 -9.73 -0.38
C ASP A 92 2.07 -8.56 0.11
N ILE A 93 1.99 -7.50 -0.69
CA ILE A 93 1.36 -6.24 -0.31
C ILE A 93 0.26 -5.86 -1.29
N LEU A 94 -0.98 -5.83 -0.81
CA LEU A 94 -2.14 -5.29 -1.50
C LEU A 94 -2.37 -3.82 -1.11
N PHE A 95 -2.64 -2.98 -2.11
CA PHE A 95 -2.95 -1.56 -1.93
C PHE A 95 -3.81 -1.01 -3.08
N THR A 96 -4.42 0.15 -2.84
CA THR A 96 -5.37 0.77 -3.77
C THR A 96 -4.92 2.18 -4.12
N HIS A 97 -4.75 2.44 -5.42
CA HIS A 97 -4.55 3.78 -5.92
C HIS A 97 -5.88 4.48 -6.15
N MET A 98 -5.95 5.73 -5.73
CA MET A 98 -6.91 6.69 -6.23
C MET A 98 -6.33 7.41 -7.45
N VAL A 99 -7.04 7.35 -8.59
CA VAL A 99 -6.59 7.95 -9.86
C VAL A 99 -7.35 9.23 -10.12
N GLY A 100 -6.66 10.35 -10.36
CA GLY A 100 -7.32 11.65 -10.57
C GLY A 100 -6.36 12.79 -10.92
N THR A 101 -6.81 14.03 -10.76
CA THR A 101 -5.94 15.20 -10.97
C THR A 101 -5.07 15.45 -9.73
N THR A 102 -5.71 15.51 -8.56
CA THR A 102 -5.14 15.76 -7.24
C THR A 102 -6.22 15.55 -6.18
N TYR A 103 -5.86 15.47 -4.90
CA TYR A 103 -6.84 15.48 -3.81
C TYR A 103 -7.70 16.77 -3.87
N PRO A 104 -9.04 16.69 -3.74
CA PRO A 104 -9.89 15.50 -3.56
C PRO A 104 -10.58 15.01 -4.86
N GLU A 105 -10.08 15.36 -6.03
CA GLU A 105 -10.66 15.05 -7.33
C GLU A 105 -10.09 13.74 -7.93
N TYR A 106 -10.85 12.67 -7.77
CA TYR A 106 -10.55 11.34 -8.31
C TYR A 106 -11.59 10.92 -9.34
N PHE A 107 -11.24 9.94 -10.17
CA PHE A 107 -12.05 9.43 -11.28
C PHE A 107 -12.44 7.97 -11.05
N PHE A 108 -11.51 7.17 -10.55
CA PHE A 108 -11.68 5.74 -10.26
C PHE A 108 -10.58 5.27 -9.29
N ALA A 109 -10.68 4.03 -8.83
CA ALA A 109 -9.67 3.39 -7.99
C ALA A 109 -9.09 2.14 -8.66
N GLN A 110 -7.84 1.82 -8.35
CA GLN A 110 -7.13 0.64 -8.86
C GLN A 110 -6.46 -0.12 -7.73
N THR A 111 -6.98 -1.32 -7.45
CA THR A 111 -6.38 -2.23 -6.46
C THR A 111 -5.36 -3.13 -7.16
N THR A 112 -4.16 -3.25 -6.58
CA THR A 112 -3.11 -4.14 -7.08
C THR A 112 -2.41 -4.85 -5.93
N VAL A 113 -1.58 -5.84 -6.28
CA VAL A 113 -0.73 -6.57 -5.35
C VAL A 113 0.70 -6.56 -5.88
N VAL A 114 1.67 -6.35 -5.00
CA VAL A 114 3.10 -6.48 -5.30
C VAL A 114 3.75 -7.53 -4.42
N ASP A 115 4.72 -8.21 -5.00
CA ASP A 115 5.58 -9.19 -4.38
C ASP A 115 6.33 -8.60 -3.19
N GLY A 116 6.27 -9.26 -2.03
CA GLY A 116 6.90 -8.74 -0.80
C GLY A 116 8.42 -8.67 -0.86
N ARG A 117 9.04 -9.59 -1.60
CA ARG A 117 10.51 -9.67 -1.70
C ARG A 117 11.08 -8.64 -2.66
N THR A 118 10.36 -8.32 -3.73
CA THR A 118 10.90 -7.58 -4.88
C THR A 118 10.16 -6.28 -5.18
N GLY A 119 8.93 -6.10 -4.69
CA GLY A 119 8.04 -5.00 -5.07
C GLY A 119 7.50 -5.10 -6.51
N ALA A 120 7.69 -6.26 -7.17
CA ALA A 120 7.19 -6.49 -8.53
C ALA A 120 5.67 -6.74 -8.53
N PRO A 121 4.93 -6.28 -9.54
CA PRO A 121 3.49 -6.54 -9.63
C PRO A 121 3.19 -8.04 -9.80
N LEU A 122 2.22 -8.55 -9.04
CA LEU A 122 1.72 -9.93 -9.17
C LEU A 122 0.54 -10.06 -10.13
N LEU A 123 -0.15 -8.96 -10.42
CA LEU A 123 -1.26 -8.92 -11.38
C LEU A 123 -0.80 -8.33 -12.71
N ASP A 124 -1.23 -8.94 -13.82
CA ASP A 124 -0.99 -8.41 -15.16
C ASP A 124 -1.62 -7.01 -15.33
N GLN A 125 -2.78 -6.78 -14.71
CA GLN A 125 -3.50 -5.52 -14.68
C GLN A 125 -4.15 -5.31 -13.30
N PRO A 126 -4.18 -4.07 -12.79
CA PRO A 126 -4.87 -3.78 -11.55
C PRO A 126 -6.39 -3.93 -11.69
N MET A 127 -7.05 -4.30 -10.61
CA MET A 127 -8.50 -4.38 -10.54
C MET A 127 -9.08 -2.97 -10.46
N THR A 128 -9.92 -2.61 -11.43
CA THR A 128 -10.50 -1.26 -11.52
C THR A 128 -11.84 -1.20 -10.81
N SER A 129 -12.03 -0.13 -10.03
CA SER A 129 -13.26 0.24 -9.34
C SER A 129 -13.71 1.58 -9.89
N SER A 130 -14.89 1.65 -10.49
CA SER A 130 -15.40 2.89 -11.09
C SER A 130 -15.80 3.96 -10.08
N ALA A 131 -15.58 3.73 -8.78
CA ALA A 131 -15.81 4.66 -7.70
C ALA A 131 -14.68 4.63 -6.66
N TYR A 132 -14.81 5.51 -5.68
CA TYR A 132 -13.82 5.78 -4.64
C TYR A 132 -13.67 4.63 -3.64
N VAL A 133 -12.43 4.22 -3.35
CA VAL A 133 -12.11 3.14 -2.40
C VAL A 133 -10.84 3.48 -1.61
N GLU A 134 -11.00 3.84 -0.35
CA GLU A 134 -9.89 4.09 0.60
C GLU A 134 -9.77 3.04 1.71
N THR A 135 -10.72 2.11 1.78
CA THR A 135 -10.71 1.11 2.85
C THR A 135 -9.61 0.08 2.56
N PRO A 136 -8.68 -0.19 3.49
CA PRO A 136 -7.70 -1.26 3.33
C PRO A 136 -8.41 -2.63 3.24
N GLY A 137 -7.75 -3.59 2.60
CA GLY A 137 -8.24 -4.97 2.57
C GLY A 137 -8.21 -5.62 3.95
N LEU A 138 -8.78 -6.82 4.03
CA LEU A 138 -8.76 -7.66 5.21
C LEU A 138 -8.26 -9.04 4.84
N THR A 139 -7.30 -9.55 5.60
CA THR A 139 -6.74 -10.89 5.41
C THR A 139 -7.02 -11.72 6.65
N LEU A 140 -7.42 -12.97 6.46
CA LEU A 140 -7.78 -13.89 7.53
C LEU A 140 -7.11 -15.22 7.24
N SER A 141 -6.23 -15.66 8.14
CA SER A 141 -5.66 -17.00 8.06
C SER A 141 -6.49 -17.98 8.88
N VAL A 142 -6.87 -19.10 8.26
CA VAL A 142 -7.63 -20.18 8.89
C VAL A 142 -6.80 -21.45 8.92
N SER A 143 -7.05 -22.32 9.91
CA SER A 143 -6.31 -23.56 10.07
C SER A 143 -6.35 -24.42 8.79
N GLY A 144 -5.17 -24.91 8.41
CA GLY A 144 -4.92 -25.67 7.18
C GLY A 144 -4.08 -24.86 6.20
N GLN A 145 -3.21 -25.55 5.46
CA GLN A 145 -2.30 -24.88 4.54
C GLN A 145 -3.07 -24.25 3.37
N GLY A 146 -2.87 -22.94 3.16
CA GLY A 146 -3.52 -22.19 2.08
C GLY A 146 -4.99 -21.84 2.33
N ASN A 147 -5.50 -22.03 3.55
CA ASN A 147 -6.87 -21.67 3.91
C ASN A 147 -6.97 -20.19 4.32
N ASP A 148 -6.41 -19.30 3.52
CA ASP A 148 -6.44 -17.87 3.76
C ASP A 148 -7.60 -17.23 2.98
N PHE A 149 -8.27 -16.25 3.59
CA PHE A 149 -9.26 -15.41 2.93
C PHE A 149 -8.69 -14.01 2.73
N PHE A 150 -8.83 -13.50 1.52
CA PHE A 150 -8.47 -12.14 1.15
C PHE A 150 -9.73 -11.38 0.76
N LEU A 151 -10.04 -10.33 1.50
CA LEU A 151 -11.14 -9.43 1.21
C LEU A 151 -10.57 -8.09 0.76
N TYR A 152 -11.06 -7.60 -0.35
CA TYR A 152 -10.79 -6.26 -0.85
C TYR A 152 -12.10 -5.61 -1.28
N TRP A 153 -12.07 -4.29 -1.46
CA TRP A 153 -13.28 -3.50 -1.69
C TRP A 153 -13.31 -3.00 -3.13
N VAL A 154 -14.49 -3.07 -3.73
CA VAL A 154 -14.77 -2.47 -5.04
C VAL A 154 -16.05 -1.67 -4.90
N ALA A 155 -16.05 -0.46 -5.42
CA ALA A 155 -17.23 0.38 -5.54
C ALA A 155 -17.48 0.64 -7.02
N VAL A 156 -18.62 0.17 -7.53
CA VAL A 156 -18.98 0.31 -8.95
C VAL A 156 -20.31 1.02 -9.13
N CYS A 157 -20.42 1.74 -10.23
CA CYS A 157 -21.69 2.27 -10.74
C CYS A 157 -22.29 1.23 -11.69
N VAL A 158 -23.55 0.85 -11.46
CA VAL A 158 -24.24 -0.15 -12.29
C VAL A 158 -24.30 0.30 -13.75
N GLY A 159 -23.84 -0.54 -14.68
CA GLY A 159 -23.72 -0.24 -16.11
C GLY A 159 -22.49 0.59 -16.49
N HIS A 160 -21.62 0.88 -15.53
CA HIS A 160 -20.42 1.70 -15.66
C HIS A 160 -19.24 1.12 -14.87
N GLU A 161 -19.24 -0.19 -14.61
CA GLU A 161 -18.34 -0.87 -13.66
C GLU A 161 -16.85 -0.70 -14.01
N GLU A 162 -16.52 -0.59 -15.30
CA GLU A 162 -15.15 -0.40 -15.80
C GLU A 162 -14.84 1.07 -16.15
N THR A 163 -15.74 2.01 -15.82
CA THR A 163 -15.57 3.41 -16.21
C THR A 163 -14.40 4.04 -15.45
N GLN A 164 -13.43 4.54 -16.21
CA GLN A 164 -12.27 5.29 -15.74
C GLN A 164 -12.37 6.80 -16.00
N GLN A 165 -13.57 7.25 -16.38
CA GLN A 165 -13.85 8.66 -16.65
C GLN A 165 -14.05 9.43 -15.34
N ARG A 166 -13.82 10.74 -15.40
CA ARG A 166 -14.13 11.65 -14.30
C ARG A 166 -15.59 11.48 -13.86
N PHE A 167 -15.81 11.42 -12.55
CA PHE A 167 -17.16 11.40 -12.00
C PHE A 167 -17.98 12.58 -12.54
N ALA A 168 -19.13 12.26 -13.13
CA ALA A 168 -20.16 13.23 -13.47
C ALA A 168 -21.42 12.87 -12.68
N PHE A 169 -21.98 13.85 -11.99
CA PHE A 169 -23.33 13.68 -11.47
C PHE A 169 -24.28 13.61 -12.66
N VAL A 170 -25.16 12.61 -12.67
CA VAL A 170 -26.24 12.51 -13.66
C VAL A 170 -27.23 13.63 -13.33
N ASN A 171 -27.45 14.55 -14.27
CA ASN A 171 -28.47 15.60 -14.17
C ASN A 171 -29.89 15.01 -14.33
#